data_AF-A0A9X8USG4-F1
#
_entry.id   AF-A0A9X8USG4-F1
#
_cell.length_a   1.000
_cell.length_b   1.000
_cell.length_c   1.000
_cell.angle_alpha   90.00
_cell.angle_beta   90.00
_cell.angle_gamma   90.00
#
_symmetry.space_group_name_H-M   'P 1'
#
loop_
_entity.id
_entity.type
_entity.pdbx_description
1 polymer ?
#
loop_
_entity_poly.entity_id
_entity_poly.type
_entity_poly.pdbx_seq_one_letter_code
_entity_poly.pdbx_strand_id
1 'polypeptide(L)'
;MSALRATSAMNSDDQNTIGALLRRSVARCPADNALAFGERNWTYSQLADGVNRVTARLRQACRPVRELLPMQRPATPMPSCSSPAPVPGWSTCR
;
A
#
# COMPACT_ATOMS: atom_id res chain seq x y z
N MET A 1 -23.76 -16.73 8.36
CA MET A 1 -22.31 -16.67 8.11
C MET A 1 -21.96 -15.42 7.27
N SER A 2 -22.04 -14.20 7.84
CA SER A 2 -21.87 -12.95 7.05
C SER A 2 -20.96 -11.89 7.69
N ALA A 3 -20.29 -12.19 8.80
CA ALA A 3 -19.43 -11.23 9.52
C ALA A 3 -17.97 -11.15 9.00
N LEU A 4 -17.55 -12.03 8.08
CA LEU A 4 -16.15 -12.11 7.62
C LEU A 4 -15.77 -11.10 6.51
N ARG A 5 -16.72 -10.35 5.95
CA ARG A 5 -16.42 -9.43 4.83
C ARG A 5 -15.89 -8.06 5.27
N ALA A 6 -16.31 -7.55 6.43
CA ALA A 6 -15.89 -6.23 6.92
C ALA A 6 -14.41 -6.20 7.36
N THR A 7 -13.90 -7.29 7.95
CA THR A 7 -12.48 -7.40 8.36
C THR A 7 -11.55 -7.51 7.16
N SER A 8 -12.05 -8.00 6.01
CA SER A 8 -11.25 -8.18 4.80
C SER A 8 -10.89 -6.85 4.14
N ALA A 9 -11.75 -5.84 4.18
CA ALA A 9 -11.47 -4.53 3.55
C ALA A 9 -10.40 -3.75 4.33
N MET A 10 -10.49 -3.71 5.67
CA MET A 10 -9.49 -3.08 6.54
C MET A 10 -8.10 -3.72 6.40
N ASN A 11 -8.06 -5.05 6.22
CA ASN A 11 -6.80 -5.76 5.96
C ASN A 11 -6.27 -5.46 4.55
N SER A 12 -7.15 -5.40 3.53
CA SER A 12 -6.77 -5.15 2.14
C SER A 12 -6.11 -3.79 1.91
N ASP A 13 -6.57 -2.74 2.61
CA ASP A 13 -5.95 -1.41 2.53
C ASP A 13 -4.54 -1.43 3.14
N ASP A 14 -4.35 -2.08 4.29
CA ASP A 14 -3.03 -2.32 4.87
C ASP A 14 -2.15 -3.17 3.93
N GLN A 15 -2.73 -4.17 3.25
CA GLN A 15 -2.03 -5.05 2.31
C GLN A 15 -1.60 -4.35 1.02
N ASN A 16 -2.17 -3.20 0.67
CA ASN A 16 -1.79 -2.43 -0.52
C ASN A 16 -0.92 -1.21 -0.21
N THR A 17 -0.35 -1.16 1.00
CA THR A 17 0.70 -0.18 1.32
C THR A 17 2.04 -0.65 0.75
N ILE A 18 2.91 0.31 0.38
CA ILE A 18 4.28 0.02 -0.07
C ILE A 18 5.03 -0.83 0.96
N GLY A 19 4.82 -0.55 2.26
CA GLY A 19 5.43 -1.32 3.35
C GLY A 19 4.92 -2.77 3.44
N ALA A 20 3.64 -3.02 3.18
CA ALA A 20 3.10 -4.38 3.15
C ALA A 20 3.59 -5.16 1.92
N LEU A 21 3.68 -4.51 0.76
CA LEU A 21 4.27 -5.11 -0.44
C LEU A 21 5.73 -5.49 -0.20
N LEU A 22 6.53 -4.61 0.42
CA LEU A 22 7.92 -4.91 0.78
C LEU A 22 8.01 -6.11 1.72
N ARG A 23 7.20 -6.14 2.78
CA ARG A 23 7.16 -7.28 3.74
C ARG A 23 6.84 -8.60 3.04
N ARG A 24 5.89 -8.58 2.11
CA ARG A 24 5.51 -9.75 1.31
C ARG A 24 6.63 -10.20 0.39
N SER A 25 7.36 -9.28 -0.24
CA SER A 25 8.52 -9.61 -1.07
C SER A 25 9.65 -10.24 -0.25
N VAL A 26 9.95 -9.71 0.93
CA VAL A 26 10.93 -10.29 1.87
C VAL A 26 10.57 -11.70 2.28
N ALA A 27 9.29 -11.97 2.55
CA ALA A 27 8.83 -13.31 2.94
C ALA A 27 8.96 -14.34 1.81
N ARG A 28 8.88 -13.91 0.54
CA ARG A 28 8.99 -14.80 -0.62
C ARG A 28 10.43 -15.02 -1.06
N CYS A 29 11.21 -13.94 -1.13
CA CYS A 29 12.54 -13.94 -1.73
C CYS A 29 13.52 -13.11 -0.89
N PRO A 30 13.90 -13.56 0.32
CA PRO A 30 14.73 -12.75 1.22
C PRO A 30 16.17 -12.54 0.73
N ALA A 31 16.72 -13.50 -0.01
CA ALA A 31 18.11 -13.49 -0.48
C ALA A 31 18.28 -12.86 -1.88
N ASP A 32 17.17 -12.58 -2.59
CA ASP A 32 17.24 -11.96 -3.91
C ASP A 32 17.67 -10.50 -3.81
N ASN A 33 18.46 -10.06 -4.79
CA ASN A 33 18.90 -8.68 -4.91
C ASN A 33 17.70 -7.78 -5.21
N ALA A 34 17.47 -6.79 -4.35
CA ALA A 34 16.37 -5.84 -4.45
C ALA A 34 16.84 -4.46 -4.93
N LEU A 35 18.08 -4.09 -4.64
CA LEU A 35 18.62 -2.77 -4.94
C LEU A 35 20.13 -2.86 -5.22
N ALA A 36 20.52 -2.51 -6.43
CA ALA A 36 21.91 -2.26 -6.80
C ALA A 36 22.16 -0.75 -6.81
N PHE A 37 23.10 -0.28 -6.00
CA PHE A 37 23.52 1.13 -5.96
C PHE A 37 25.05 1.23 -5.97
N GLY A 38 25.59 1.60 -7.13
CA GLY A 38 27.03 1.55 -7.39
C GLY A 38 27.57 0.13 -7.20
N GLU A 39 28.63 0.00 -6.41
CA GLU A 39 29.24 -1.29 -6.06
C GLU A 39 28.49 -2.07 -4.98
N ARG A 40 27.42 -1.50 -4.41
CA ARG A 40 26.68 -2.14 -3.30
C ARG A 40 25.40 -2.76 -3.83
N ASN A 41 25.19 -4.02 -3.44
CA ASN A 41 23.99 -4.78 -3.73
C ASN A 41 23.30 -5.11 -2.42
N TRP A 42 22.02 -4.79 -2.31
CA TRP A 42 21.20 -5.06 -1.13
C TRP A 42 20.13 -6.09 -1.48
N THR A 43 20.05 -7.14 -0.67
CA THR A 43 18.96 -8.11 -0.77
C THR A 43 17.66 -7.51 -0.23
N TYR A 44 16.52 -8.15 -0.51
CA TYR A 44 15.23 -7.74 0.09
C TYR A 44 15.28 -7.70 1.63
N SER A 45 15.97 -8.66 2.27
CA SER A 45 16.13 -8.66 3.73
C SER A 45 16.95 -7.45 4.23
N GLN A 46 18.09 -7.15 3.60
CA GLN A 46 18.94 -6.02 3.96
C GLN A 46 18.25 -4.68 3.73
N LEU A 47 17.48 -4.57 2.65
CA LEU A 47 16.64 -3.39 2.39
C LEU A 47 15.60 -3.20 3.49
N ALA A 48 14.89 -4.25 3.88
CA ALA A 48 13.89 -4.18 4.95
C ALA A 48 14.51 -3.78 6.29
N ASP A 49 15.69 -4.28 6.63
CA ASP A 49 16.42 -3.89 7.83
C ASP A 49 16.82 -2.41 7.81
N GLY A 50 17.29 -1.91 6.66
CA GLY A 50 17.58 -0.49 6.47
C GLY A 50 16.35 0.39 6.67
N VAL A 51 15.22 0.02 6.05
CA VAL A 51 13.93 0.72 6.20
C VAL A 51 13.46 0.71 7.66
N ASN A 52 13.58 -0.43 8.36
CA ASN A 52 13.20 -0.54 9.76
C ASN A 52 14.03 0.38 10.66
N ARG A 53 15.35 0.47 10.43
CA ARG A 53 16.24 1.38 11.16
C ARG A 53 15.85 2.85 10.94
N VAL A 54 15.59 3.25 9.70
CA VAL A 54 15.17 4.62 9.37
C VAL A 54 13.81 4.92 10.00
N THR A 55 12.86 3.99 9.91
CA THR A 55 11.52 4.15 10.50
C THR A 55 11.60 4.34 12.01
N ALA A 56 12.42 3.55 12.72
CA ALA A 56 12.63 3.72 14.15
C ALA A 56 13.17 5.12 14.48
N ARG A 57 14.16 5.59 13.72
CA ARG A 57 14.73 6.93 13.90
C ARG A 57 13.72 8.04 13.59
N LEU A 58 12.92 7.90 12.55
CA LEU A 58 11.86 8.85 12.20
C LEU A 58 10.77 8.89 13.27
N ARG A 59 10.35 7.74 13.82
CA ARG A 59 9.38 7.70 14.92
C ARG A 59 9.88 8.40 16.18
N GLN A 60 11.18 8.39 16.42
CA GLN A 60 11.80 9.09 17.55
C GLN A 60 11.95 10.60 17.28
N ALA A 61 12.31 10.97 16.06
CA ALA A 61 12.56 12.37 15.68
C ALA A 61 11.28 13.16 15.39
N CYS A 62 10.27 12.51 14.80
CA CYS A 62 8.95 13.10 14.60
C CYS A 62 8.25 13.20 15.95
N ARG A 63 8.39 14.35 16.62
CA ARG A 63 7.34 14.79 17.55
C ARG A 63 6.03 14.87 16.75
N PRO A 64 4.94 14.25 17.20
CA PRO A 64 3.66 14.45 16.53
C PRO A 64 3.38 15.95 16.55
N VAL A 65 3.07 16.53 15.38
CA VAL A 65 2.40 17.83 15.35
C VAL A 65 1.04 17.57 15.98
N ARG A 66 0.98 17.73 17.30
CA ARG A 66 -0.26 17.70 18.04
C ARG A 66 -0.99 18.92 17.52
N GLU A 67 -2.10 18.70 16.83
CA GLU A 67 -3.01 19.70 16.25
C GLU A 67 -2.84 20.01 14.76
N LEU A 68 -3.08 19.00 13.92
CA LEU A 68 -4.04 19.14 12.82
C LEU A 68 -4.86 17.85 12.80
N LEU A 69 -6.12 17.95 13.25
CA LEU A 69 -7.12 16.90 13.15
C LEU A 69 -7.04 16.29 11.73
N PRO A 70 -6.97 14.96 11.56
CA PRO A 70 -7.03 14.41 10.22
C PRO A 70 -8.40 14.78 9.65
N MET A 71 -8.40 15.62 8.61
CA MET A 71 -9.35 15.46 7.53
C MET A 71 -9.15 14.03 7.01
N GLN A 72 -9.81 13.08 7.67
CA GLN A 72 -10.02 11.76 7.10
C GLN A 72 -10.64 12.03 5.74
N ARG A 73 -9.95 11.61 4.68
CA ARG A 73 -10.55 11.56 3.34
C ARG A 73 -11.91 10.90 3.56
N PRO A 74 -13.04 11.56 3.27
CA PRO A 74 -14.31 10.87 3.35
C PRO A 74 -14.16 9.66 2.45
N ALA A 75 -14.37 8.48 3.01
CA ALA A 75 -14.62 7.29 2.22
C ALA A 75 -15.93 7.57 1.49
N THR A 76 -15.86 8.31 0.38
CA THR A 76 -16.95 8.29 -0.58
C THR A 76 -17.03 6.84 -1.03
N PRO A 77 -18.14 6.13 -0.75
CA PRO A 77 -18.32 4.82 -1.32
C PRO A 77 -18.21 4.97 -2.84
N MET A 78 -17.38 4.16 -3.49
CA MET A 78 -17.41 4.05 -4.94
C MET A 78 -18.87 3.84 -5.35
N PRO A 79 -19.41 4.58 -6.33
CA PRO A 79 -20.68 4.20 -6.90
C PRO A 79 -20.53 2.76 -7.40
N SER A 80 -21.38 1.87 -6.90
CA SER A 80 -21.51 0.53 -7.45
C SER A 80 -21.69 0.68 -8.95
N CYS A 81 -20.82 0.07 -9.76
CA CYS A 81 -21.05 -0.16 -11.18
C CYS A 81 -22.24 -1.13 -11.34
N SER A 82 -23.43 -0.67 -10.97
CA SER A 82 -24.69 -1.35 -11.26
C SER A 82 -25.17 -0.75 -12.57
N SER A 83 -24.80 -1.43 -13.65
CA SER A 83 -25.31 -1.29 -15.02
C SER A 83 -24.74 -0.12 -15.85
N PRO A 84 -24.11 -0.40 -17.01
CA PRO A 84 -23.89 0.64 -18.01
C PRO A 84 -25.23 1.00 -18.64
N ALA A 85 -25.67 2.25 -18.48
CA ALA A 85 -26.66 2.81 -19.39
C ALA A 85 -26.05 2.80 -20.80
N PRO A 86 -26.77 2.34 -21.84
CA PRO A 86 -26.27 2.42 -23.21
C PRO A 86 -26.12 3.90 -23.57
N VAL A 87 -24.89 4.36 -23.74
CA VAL A 87 -24.61 5.66 -24.35
C VAL A 87 -24.94 5.56 -25.84
N PRO A 88 -25.92 6.32 -26.37
CA PRO A 88 -26.13 6.39 -27.80
C PRO A 88 -25.00 7.23 -28.40
N GLY A 89 -24.15 6.64 -29.23
CA GLY A 89 -23.26 7.44 -30.09
C GLY A 89 -21.82 7.00 -30.31
N TRP A 90 -21.37 5.84 -29.80
CA TRP A 90 -20.04 5.31 -30.17
C TRP A 90 -20.15 3.96 -30.87
N SER A 91 -20.93 3.94 -31.94
CA SER A 91 -20.73 2.93 -32.98
C SER A 91 -19.41 3.24 -33.70
N THR A 92 -18.57 2.21 -33.85
CA THR A 92 -17.38 2.12 -34.71
C THR A 92 -16.06 2.74 -34.21
N CYS A 93 -15.27 1.92 -33.53
CA CYS A 93 -13.83 1.82 -33.85
C CYS A 93 -13.54 0.35 -34.20
N ARG A 94 -13.47 0.11 -35.51
CA ARG A 94 -12.77 -1.02 -36.12
C ARG A 94 -11.28 -0.68 -36.14
#